data_AF-A0A4U0ZM67-F1
#
_entry.id   AF-A0A4U0ZM67-F1
#
_cell.length_a   1.000
_cell.length_b   1.000
_cell.length_c   1.000
_cell.angle_alpha   90.00
_cell.angle_beta   90.00
_cell.angle_gamma   90.00
#
_symmetry.space_group_name_H-M   'P 1'
#
loop_
_entity.id
_entity.type
_entity.pdbx_description
1 polymer ?
#
loop_
_entity_poly.entity_id
_entity_poly.type
_entity_poly.pdbx_seq_one_letter_code
_entity_poly.pdbx_strand_id
1 'polypeptide(L)'
;MTQSTLLKKCFLIFSAYLLLVGNGLADESYDADTYGPEAPIVWKEPAMATFDHKIHTMEAGLECADCHDDIFAMESKADSQRETFTMKAMAEGQTCGACHNGSDAFDSAGQCGSCHFAPTEKIIFTQPVKSVVFDHSIHVGKGELSCESCHKEVFTMKQGGVEDQKPFISDNPAEKRQYLTDLHKRYCGTCHDSSQAFGYLTRCTVCHIGVKGAVELAEEETTIDAPKKSNH
;
A
#
# COMPACT_ATOMS: atom_id res chain seq x y z
N MET A 1 -61.70 43.88 44.87
CA MET A 1 -61.56 42.61 45.60
C MET A 1 -60.60 41.74 44.79
N THR A 2 -59.28 41.81 45.05
CA THR A 2 -58.53 40.91 45.97
C THR A 2 -58.54 39.47 45.45
N GLN A 3 -57.55 38.96 44.74
CA GLN A 3 -56.23 38.40 45.13
C GLN A 3 -55.78 37.65 43.83
N SER A 4 -54.53 37.35 43.47
CA SER A 4 -53.34 36.98 44.22
C SER A 4 -52.15 37.10 43.27
N THR A 5 -51.18 37.92 43.66
CA THR A 5 -49.83 38.00 43.13
C THR A 5 -48.98 36.88 43.72
N LEU A 6 -48.87 35.71 43.09
CA LEU A 6 -47.87 34.73 43.53
C LEU A 6 -47.56 33.65 42.49
N LEU A 7 -47.11 34.02 41.29
CA LEU A 7 -46.47 33.05 40.38
C LEU A 7 -45.40 33.71 39.49
N LYS A 8 -44.63 34.63 40.07
CA LYS A 8 -43.39 35.16 39.48
C LYS A 8 -42.33 35.06 40.56
N LYS A 9 -41.44 34.05 40.42
CA LYS A 9 -40.16 33.81 41.12
C LYS A 9 -40.07 32.36 41.59
N CYS A 10 -39.78 31.43 40.67
CA CYS A 10 -39.12 30.15 40.97
C CYS A 10 -38.54 29.52 39.69
N PHE A 11 -38.04 30.34 38.77
CA PHE A 11 -37.32 29.88 37.58
C PHE A 11 -35.92 30.50 37.56
N LEU A 12 -35.22 30.36 38.67
CA LEU A 12 -33.78 30.56 38.76
C LEU A 12 -33.28 29.47 39.71
N ILE A 13 -32.17 28.83 39.32
CA ILE A 13 -31.43 27.80 40.05
C ILE A 13 -31.87 26.36 39.76
N PHE A 14 -31.66 25.89 38.52
CA PHE A 14 -31.28 24.49 38.24
C PHE A 14 -30.66 24.39 36.83
N SER A 15 -29.59 25.14 36.57
CA SER A 15 -28.83 25.00 35.31
C SER A 15 -27.34 25.34 35.51
N ALA A 16 -26.76 24.83 36.60
CA ALA A 16 -25.34 25.01 36.89
C ALA A 16 -24.83 23.82 37.71
N TYR A 17 -24.99 22.61 37.19
CA TYR A 17 -24.30 21.42 37.70
C TYR A 17 -24.08 20.41 36.56
N LEU A 18 -23.43 20.87 35.51
CA LEU A 18 -22.80 19.99 34.53
C LEU A 18 -21.49 20.63 34.09
N LEU A 19 -20.64 20.94 35.09
CA LEU A 19 -19.25 21.27 34.87
C LEU A 19 -18.41 20.06 35.25
N LEU A 20 -17.61 19.64 34.27
CA LEU A 20 -16.32 18.99 34.44
C LEU A 20 -16.32 17.56 34.97
N VAL A 21 -16.72 16.63 34.10
CA VAL A 21 -15.87 15.47 33.86
C VAL A 21 -15.18 15.72 32.52
N GLY A 22 -14.22 16.66 32.54
CA GLY A 22 -13.22 16.68 31.50
C GLY A 22 -12.44 15.38 31.68
N ASN A 23 -12.70 14.40 30.83
CA ASN A 23 -11.79 13.28 30.66
C ASN A 23 -10.46 13.89 30.22
N GLY A 24 -9.59 14.14 31.20
CA GLY A 24 -8.16 14.17 30.99
C GLY A 24 -7.77 12.77 30.58
N LEU A 25 -8.00 12.44 29.30
CA LEU A 25 -7.07 11.58 28.59
C LEU A 25 -5.79 12.42 28.57
N ALA A 26 -4.97 12.24 29.61
CA ALA A 26 -3.57 12.61 29.50
C ALA A 26 -3.10 11.87 28.24
N ASP A 27 -2.72 12.65 27.24
CA ASP A 27 -1.95 12.18 26.10
C ASP A 27 -0.70 11.56 26.71
N GLU A 28 -0.72 10.23 26.89
CA GLU A 28 0.40 9.51 27.44
C GLU A 28 1.52 9.67 26.42
N SER A 29 2.49 10.52 26.75
CA SER A 29 3.56 10.88 25.83
C SER A 29 4.32 9.63 25.43
N TYR A 30 4.48 9.40 24.13
CA TYR A 30 5.16 8.22 23.59
C TYR A 30 6.58 8.09 24.17
N ASP A 31 6.84 6.96 24.83
CA ASP A 31 8.15 6.62 25.37
C ASP A 31 8.81 5.55 24.49
N ALA A 32 9.86 5.93 23.76
CA ALA A 32 10.54 5.04 22.84
C ALA A 32 11.33 3.91 23.52
N ASP A 33 11.70 4.08 24.80
CA ASP A 33 12.38 3.01 25.56
C ASP A 33 11.40 1.90 25.95
N THR A 34 10.12 2.23 26.12
CA THR A 34 9.05 1.28 26.43
C THR A 34 8.41 0.69 25.16
N TYR A 35 8.14 1.54 24.17
CA TYR A 35 7.33 1.16 23.01
C TYR A 35 8.13 0.95 21.73
N GLY A 36 9.45 1.19 21.75
CA GLY A 36 10.32 1.09 20.58
C GLY A 36 10.39 2.39 19.77
N PRO A 37 11.04 2.36 18.59
CA PRO A 37 11.16 3.53 17.73
C PRO A 37 9.80 4.05 17.25
N GLU A 38 9.56 5.35 17.43
CA GLU A 38 8.31 6.01 16.99
C GLU A 38 8.19 6.05 15.47
N ALA A 39 9.31 6.19 14.76
CA ALA A 39 9.31 6.22 13.31
C ALA A 39 9.05 4.82 12.73
N PRO A 40 8.11 4.66 11.79
CA PRO A 40 7.85 3.39 11.14
C PRO A 40 9.08 2.86 10.41
N ILE A 41 9.27 1.54 10.46
CA ILE A 41 10.22 0.85 9.59
C ILE A 41 9.61 0.81 8.19
N VAL A 42 10.34 1.31 7.19
CA VAL A 42 9.88 1.35 5.79
C VAL A 42 10.79 0.51 4.91
N TRP A 43 10.25 -0.53 4.28
CA TRP A 43 10.87 -1.25 3.17
C TRP A 43 10.41 -0.64 1.85
N LYS A 44 11.34 -0.40 0.93
CA LYS A 44 11.03 0.11 -0.42
C LYS A 44 10.99 -1.00 -1.47
N GLU A 45 11.73 -2.09 -1.23
CA GLU A 45 11.93 -3.19 -2.16
C GLU A 45 11.69 -4.54 -1.44
N PRO A 46 11.22 -5.59 -2.15
CA PRO A 46 10.79 -5.60 -3.56
C PRO A 46 9.41 -4.96 -3.80
N ALA A 47 8.67 -4.70 -2.72
CA ALA A 47 7.45 -3.92 -2.70
C ALA A 47 7.45 -3.06 -1.44
N MET A 48 6.89 -1.85 -1.53
CA MET A 48 6.83 -0.96 -0.39
C MET A 48 5.99 -1.56 0.74
N ALA A 49 6.54 -1.60 1.94
CA ALA A 49 5.86 -2.08 3.14
C ALA A 49 6.29 -1.27 4.36
N THR A 50 5.41 -1.15 5.37
CA THR A 50 5.75 -0.51 6.64
C THR A 50 5.41 -1.37 7.85
N PHE A 51 6.16 -1.16 8.92
CA PHE A 51 5.88 -1.70 10.25
C PHE A 51 5.96 -0.56 11.27
N ASP A 52 5.04 -0.53 12.21
CA ASP A 52 4.94 0.52 13.22
C ASP A 52 4.95 -0.11 14.62
N HIS A 53 5.96 0.24 15.42
CA HIS A 53 6.07 -0.28 16.77
C HIS A 53 4.92 0.18 17.66
N LYS A 54 4.46 1.44 17.54
CA LYS A 54 3.38 2.00 18.37
C LYS A 54 2.12 1.15 18.25
N ILE A 55 1.78 0.70 17.04
CA ILE A 55 0.60 -0.15 16.82
C ILE A 55 0.76 -1.50 17.54
N HIS A 56 1.97 -2.08 17.53
CA HIS A 56 2.21 -3.41 18.08
C HIS A 56 2.43 -3.37 19.60
N THR A 57 3.12 -2.37 20.13
CA THR A 57 3.47 -2.27 21.56
C THR A 57 2.43 -1.46 22.32
N MET A 58 2.27 -0.17 22.00
CA MET A 58 1.38 0.73 22.73
C MET A 58 -0.10 0.38 22.53
N GLU A 59 -0.53 0.08 21.30
CA GLU A 59 -1.94 -0.16 20.99
C GLU A 59 -2.36 -1.62 21.18
N ALA A 60 -1.53 -2.58 20.74
CA ALA A 60 -1.81 -4.01 20.89
C ALA A 60 -1.27 -4.63 22.19
N GLY A 61 -0.43 -3.92 22.94
CA GLY A 61 0.06 -4.35 24.25
C GLY A 61 1.14 -5.43 24.20
N LEU A 62 1.87 -5.56 23.10
CA LEU A 62 3.01 -6.49 23.01
C LEU A 62 4.25 -5.93 23.69
N GLU A 63 4.99 -6.81 24.34
CA GLU A 63 6.27 -6.52 24.98
C GLU A 63 7.42 -6.78 24.00
N CYS A 64 8.58 -6.17 24.23
CA CYS A 64 9.76 -6.34 23.37
C CYS A 64 10.12 -7.81 23.15
N ALA A 65 9.99 -8.63 24.20
CA ALA A 65 10.33 -10.05 24.20
C ALA A 65 9.33 -10.92 23.42
N ASP A 66 8.14 -10.41 23.09
CA ASP A 66 7.17 -11.15 22.27
C ASP A 66 7.64 -11.27 20.80
N CYS A 67 8.56 -10.40 20.38
CA CYS A 67 9.11 -10.39 19.02
C CYS A 67 10.63 -10.62 18.99
N HIS A 68 11.36 -10.07 19.97
CA HIS A 68 12.82 -10.05 19.97
C HIS A 68 13.43 -11.03 21.00
N ASP A 69 14.47 -11.80 20.66
CA ASP A 69 15.13 -11.93 19.35
C ASP A 69 14.63 -13.16 18.55
N ASP A 70 13.52 -13.76 18.99
CA ASP A 70 13.02 -15.03 18.46
C ASP A 70 12.43 -14.90 17.04
N ILE A 71 11.61 -13.86 16.80
CA ILE A 71 10.94 -13.63 15.51
C ILE A 71 11.76 -12.65 14.66
N PHE A 72 12.26 -11.59 15.27
CA PHE A 72 13.04 -10.54 14.63
C PHE A 72 14.26 -10.20 15.47
N ALA A 73 15.38 -9.87 14.83
CA ALA A 73 16.49 -9.21 15.50
C ALA A 73 16.16 -7.75 15.81
N MET A 74 16.68 -7.23 16.93
CA MET A 74 16.54 -5.80 17.29
C MET A 74 17.14 -4.84 16.25
N GLU A 75 18.10 -5.30 15.43
CA GLU A 75 18.66 -4.50 14.35
C GLU A 75 17.63 -4.31 13.22
N SER A 76 17.29 -3.05 12.94
CA SER A 76 16.29 -2.70 11.93
C SER A 76 16.60 -3.34 10.57
N LYS A 77 15.65 -4.10 10.04
CA LYS A 77 15.70 -4.78 8.72
C LYS A 77 16.77 -5.87 8.60
N ALA A 78 17.39 -6.32 9.70
CA ALA A 78 18.40 -7.38 9.65
C ALA A 78 17.85 -8.68 9.04
N ASP A 79 16.59 -9.01 9.31
CA ASP A 79 15.95 -10.23 8.81
C ASP A 79 15.40 -10.12 7.39
N SER A 80 15.39 -8.92 6.79
CA SER A 80 14.70 -8.68 5.51
C SER A 80 15.31 -9.40 4.31
N GLN A 81 16.53 -9.91 4.46
CA GLN A 81 17.23 -10.69 3.44
C GLN A 81 17.12 -12.22 3.65
N ARG A 82 16.43 -12.66 4.72
CA ARG A 82 16.26 -14.08 5.02
C ARG A 82 15.18 -14.69 4.13
N GLU A 83 15.30 -15.98 3.86
CA GLU A 83 14.28 -16.74 3.12
C GLU A 83 12.92 -16.75 3.83
N THR A 84 12.92 -16.56 5.14
CA THR A 84 11.73 -16.43 5.99
C THR A 84 11.00 -15.10 5.81
N PHE A 85 11.61 -14.11 5.17
CA PHE A 85 11.03 -12.78 4.94
C PHE A 85 10.36 -12.70 3.57
N THR A 86 9.40 -13.61 3.33
CA THR A 86 8.58 -13.65 2.12
C THR A 86 7.12 -13.89 2.48
N MET A 87 6.17 -13.38 1.69
CA MET A 87 4.73 -13.65 1.93
C MET A 87 4.41 -15.14 1.96
N LYS A 88 5.15 -15.96 1.20
CA LYS A 88 5.04 -17.41 1.25
C LYS A 88 5.43 -17.96 2.62
N ALA A 89 6.58 -17.57 3.15
CA ALA A 89 7.02 -17.99 4.47
C ALA A 89 6.12 -17.45 5.59
N MET A 90 5.55 -16.25 5.43
CA MET A 90 4.54 -15.71 6.35
C MET A 90 3.27 -16.57 6.38
N ALA A 91 2.79 -17.05 5.23
CA ALA A 91 1.69 -18.02 5.18
C ALA A 91 2.03 -19.37 5.87
N GLU A 92 3.31 -19.66 6.07
CA GLU A 92 3.82 -20.82 6.81
C GLU A 92 4.15 -20.50 8.29
N GLY A 93 3.72 -19.33 8.79
CA GLY A 93 3.85 -18.92 10.19
C GLY A 93 5.18 -18.26 10.57
N GLN A 94 5.99 -17.82 9.60
CA GLN A 94 7.28 -17.18 9.87
C GLN A 94 7.17 -15.65 9.91
N THR A 95 8.04 -14.98 10.68
CA THR A 95 8.15 -13.51 10.75
C THR A 95 6.81 -12.85 11.08
N CYS A 96 6.28 -11.95 10.24
CA CYS A 96 4.98 -11.31 10.44
C CYS A 96 3.84 -12.35 10.56
N GLY A 97 3.96 -13.46 9.83
CA GLY A 97 2.98 -14.54 9.83
C GLY A 97 2.93 -15.36 11.12
N ALA A 98 3.87 -15.18 12.05
CA ALA A 98 3.80 -15.81 13.37
C ALA A 98 2.53 -15.37 14.12
N CYS A 99 2.13 -14.11 13.95
CA CYS A 99 0.92 -13.52 14.55
C CYS A 99 -0.15 -13.17 13.50
N HIS A 100 0.24 -12.70 12.31
CA HIS A 100 -0.69 -12.41 11.20
C HIS A 100 -1.13 -13.68 10.47
N ASN A 101 -1.79 -14.56 11.22
CA ASN A 101 -2.18 -15.92 10.84
C ASN A 101 -3.71 -16.12 10.78
N GLY A 102 -4.49 -15.06 11.02
CA GLY A 102 -5.96 -15.11 11.02
C GLY A 102 -6.59 -15.53 12.36
N SER A 103 -5.78 -15.90 13.34
CA SER A 103 -6.20 -16.22 14.72
C SER A 103 -5.78 -15.11 15.69
N ASP A 104 -4.48 -14.81 15.76
CA ASP A 104 -3.95 -13.84 16.75
C ASP A 104 -4.09 -12.40 16.25
N ALA A 105 -3.82 -12.20 14.96
CA ALA A 105 -4.12 -10.98 14.22
C ALA A 105 -4.71 -11.34 12.85
N PHE A 106 -5.03 -10.32 12.04
CA PHE A 106 -5.52 -10.57 10.69
C PHE A 106 -4.51 -11.38 9.86
N ASP A 107 -5.02 -12.22 8.96
CA ASP A 107 -4.19 -13.08 8.10
C ASP A 107 -3.40 -12.25 7.07
N SER A 108 -2.08 -12.45 7.02
CA SER A 108 -1.16 -11.82 6.06
C SER A 108 -1.43 -12.17 4.59
N ALA A 109 -2.19 -13.24 4.31
CA ALA A 109 -2.63 -13.60 2.97
C ALA A 109 -3.76 -12.70 2.41
N GLY A 110 -4.32 -11.81 3.24
CA GLY A 110 -5.29 -10.80 2.87
C GLY A 110 -4.94 -9.42 3.43
N GLN A 111 -5.78 -8.42 3.14
CA GLN A 111 -5.58 -7.04 3.61
C GLN A 111 -4.17 -6.51 3.31
N CYS A 112 -3.71 -6.74 2.07
CA CYS A 112 -2.36 -6.37 1.65
C CYS A 112 -2.04 -4.89 1.96
N GLY A 113 -3.05 -4.02 1.84
CA GLY A 113 -2.97 -2.58 2.12
C GLY A 113 -2.69 -2.19 3.57
N SER A 114 -2.78 -3.13 4.52
CA SER A 114 -2.44 -2.87 5.93
C SER A 114 -0.94 -2.74 6.15
N CYS A 115 -0.14 -3.39 5.29
CA CYS A 115 1.32 -3.34 5.37
C CYS A 115 1.93 -2.74 4.10
N HIS A 116 1.37 -3.09 2.93
CA HIS A 116 1.88 -2.67 1.63
C HIS A 116 1.17 -1.44 1.10
N PHE A 117 1.95 -0.58 0.43
CA PHE A 117 1.43 0.63 -0.17
C PHE A 117 1.68 0.60 -1.67
N ALA A 118 0.62 0.91 -2.43
CA ALA A 118 0.75 1.05 -3.87
C ALA A 118 1.73 2.20 -4.18
N PRO A 119 2.65 2.00 -5.13
CA PRO A 119 3.46 3.09 -5.66
C PRO A 119 2.56 4.24 -6.13
N THR A 120 2.91 5.47 -5.75
CA THR A 120 2.24 6.68 -6.24
C THR A 120 2.63 6.98 -7.69
N GLU A 121 3.85 6.57 -8.07
CA GLU A 121 4.39 6.80 -9.40
C GLU A 121 3.85 5.81 -10.42
N LYS A 122 3.80 6.28 -11.67
CA LYS A 122 3.41 5.45 -12.80
C LYS A 122 4.51 4.44 -13.10
N ILE A 123 4.13 3.20 -13.29
CA ILE A 123 5.05 2.15 -13.73
C ILE A 123 5.18 2.24 -15.25
N ILE A 124 6.42 2.28 -15.74
CA ILE A 124 6.71 2.26 -17.17
C ILE A 124 7.42 0.94 -17.47
N PHE A 125 6.72 0.04 -18.15
CA PHE A 125 7.31 -1.18 -18.66
C PHE A 125 8.09 -0.87 -19.95
N THR A 126 9.32 -1.38 -19.99
CA THR A 126 10.22 -1.31 -21.14
C THR A 126 10.32 -2.64 -21.87
N GLN A 127 9.92 -3.74 -21.22
CA GLN A 127 9.86 -5.08 -21.78
C GLN A 127 8.54 -5.81 -21.41
N PRO A 128 8.10 -6.76 -22.25
CA PRO A 128 8.65 -7.13 -23.58
C PRO A 128 8.25 -6.14 -24.70
N VAL A 129 7.37 -5.18 -24.43
CA VAL A 129 7.03 -4.08 -25.33
C VAL A 129 7.44 -2.77 -24.67
N LYS A 130 8.13 -1.90 -25.42
CA LYS A 130 8.62 -0.63 -24.89
C LYS A 130 7.49 0.36 -24.61
N SER A 131 7.65 1.12 -23.54
CA SER A 131 6.85 2.31 -23.23
C SER A 131 5.37 2.01 -23.00
N VAL A 132 5.09 1.00 -22.16
CA VAL A 132 3.74 0.72 -21.66
C VAL A 132 3.60 1.30 -20.27
N VAL A 133 2.64 2.20 -20.07
CA VAL A 133 2.39 2.83 -18.77
C VAL A 133 1.30 2.09 -18.00
N PHE A 134 1.47 2.00 -16.68
CA PHE A 134 0.49 1.50 -15.73
C PHE A 134 0.44 2.41 -14.50
N ASP A 135 -0.77 2.59 -13.94
CA ASP A 135 -1.01 3.51 -12.83
C ASP A 135 -1.95 2.87 -11.81
N HIS A 136 -1.46 2.65 -10.58
CA HIS A 136 -2.24 2.07 -9.49
C HIS A 136 -3.41 2.96 -9.07
N SER A 137 -3.30 4.28 -9.17
CA SER A 137 -4.38 5.22 -8.80
C SER A 137 -5.61 5.04 -9.69
N ILE A 138 -5.41 4.61 -10.93
CA ILE A 138 -6.51 4.31 -11.86
C ILE A 138 -7.14 2.97 -11.51
N HIS A 139 -6.34 1.94 -11.24
CA HIS A 139 -6.84 0.57 -11.09
C HIS A 139 -7.36 0.29 -9.68
N VAL A 140 -6.57 0.57 -8.65
CA VAL A 140 -6.94 0.36 -7.24
C VAL A 140 -7.76 1.53 -6.72
N GLY A 141 -7.41 2.76 -7.12
CA GLY A 141 -8.12 3.97 -6.66
C GLY A 141 -9.47 4.16 -7.34
N LYS A 142 -9.49 4.43 -8.64
CA LYS A 142 -10.74 4.70 -9.39
C LYS A 142 -11.49 3.44 -9.81
N GLY A 143 -10.76 2.39 -10.15
CA GLY A 143 -11.30 1.10 -10.57
C GLY A 143 -11.68 0.19 -9.42
N GLU A 144 -11.33 0.56 -8.18
CA GLU A 144 -11.64 -0.18 -6.95
C GLU A 144 -11.19 -1.66 -7.02
N LEU A 145 -10.18 -1.97 -7.82
CA LEU A 145 -9.65 -3.31 -7.95
C LEU A 145 -8.87 -3.69 -6.70
N SER A 146 -9.13 -4.89 -6.18
CA SER A 146 -8.37 -5.42 -5.05
C SER A 146 -6.95 -5.80 -5.48
N CYS A 147 -5.99 -5.76 -4.54
CA CYS A 147 -4.60 -6.10 -4.80
C CYS A 147 -4.47 -7.53 -5.36
N GLU A 148 -5.26 -8.46 -4.82
CA GLU A 148 -5.25 -9.88 -5.15
C GLU A 148 -5.70 -10.16 -6.58
N SER A 149 -6.58 -9.32 -7.13
CA SER A 149 -7.08 -9.45 -8.51
C SER A 149 -5.97 -9.39 -9.54
N CYS A 150 -4.85 -8.72 -9.22
CA CYS A 150 -3.65 -8.67 -10.04
C CYS A 150 -2.51 -9.51 -9.45
N HIS A 151 -2.28 -9.43 -8.14
CA HIS A 151 -1.00 -9.84 -7.56
C HIS A 151 -0.86 -11.30 -7.15
N LYS A 152 -1.94 -12.09 -7.23
CA LYS A 152 -1.87 -13.54 -6.99
C LYS A 152 -1.43 -14.32 -8.23
N GLU A 153 -1.90 -13.91 -9.41
CA GLU A 153 -1.73 -14.70 -10.64
C GLU A 153 -1.21 -13.92 -11.84
N VAL A 154 -1.50 -12.61 -11.93
CA VAL A 154 -1.23 -11.82 -13.14
C VAL A 154 0.13 -11.12 -13.06
N PHE A 155 0.44 -10.49 -11.91
CA PHE A 155 1.65 -9.70 -11.70
C PHE A 155 2.28 -10.00 -10.35
N THR A 156 3.58 -10.28 -10.29
CA THR A 156 4.27 -10.35 -8.99
C THR A 156 4.41 -8.95 -8.38
N MET A 157 4.33 -8.82 -7.06
CA MET A 157 4.67 -7.60 -6.30
C MET A 157 6.19 -7.38 -6.25
N LYS A 158 6.82 -7.29 -7.41
CA LYS A 158 8.24 -7.03 -7.61
C LYS A 158 8.37 -6.09 -8.80
N GLN A 159 8.93 -4.90 -8.58
CA GLN A 159 9.20 -3.97 -9.66
C GLN A 159 10.08 -4.64 -10.73
N GLY A 160 9.69 -4.51 -12.01
CA GLY A 160 10.38 -5.15 -13.12
C GLY A 160 10.24 -6.67 -13.21
N GLY A 161 9.45 -7.34 -12.36
CA GLY A 161 9.31 -8.81 -12.39
C GLY A 161 8.80 -9.39 -13.72
N VAL A 162 8.08 -8.59 -14.52
CA VAL A 162 7.66 -8.96 -15.88
C VAL A 162 8.80 -8.82 -16.90
N GLU A 163 9.76 -7.93 -16.65
CA GLU A 163 10.89 -7.64 -17.54
C GLU A 163 12.00 -8.69 -17.45
N ASP A 164 11.99 -9.53 -16.40
CA ASP A 164 12.87 -10.70 -16.28
C ASP A 164 12.62 -11.74 -17.40
N GLN A 165 11.51 -11.63 -18.15
CA GLN A 165 11.24 -12.50 -19.31
C GLN A 165 12.08 -12.08 -20.52
N LYS A 166 12.84 -13.04 -21.09
CA LYS A 166 13.61 -12.82 -22.32
C LYS A 166 12.69 -12.32 -23.45
N PRO A 167 13.03 -11.22 -24.14
CA PRO A 167 12.24 -10.74 -25.25
C PRO A 167 12.21 -11.80 -26.35
N PHE A 168 11.02 -12.05 -26.90
CA PHE A 168 10.88 -12.94 -28.04
C PHE A 168 11.42 -12.24 -29.29
N ILE A 169 12.48 -12.80 -29.87
CA ILE A 169 13.12 -12.31 -31.10
C ILE A 169 12.90 -13.37 -32.17
N SER A 170 12.16 -13.00 -33.23
CA SER A 170 11.99 -13.82 -34.43
C SER A 170 11.93 -12.92 -35.65
N ASP A 171 12.62 -13.32 -36.71
CA ASP A 171 12.57 -12.67 -38.03
C ASP A 171 11.29 -13.05 -38.80
N ASN A 172 10.57 -14.09 -38.34
CA ASN A 172 9.31 -14.52 -38.93
C ASN A 172 8.15 -13.60 -38.46
N PRO A 173 7.49 -12.84 -39.37
CA PRO A 173 6.41 -11.94 -38.99
C PRO A 173 5.19 -12.65 -38.40
N ALA A 174 4.94 -13.91 -38.76
CA ALA A 174 3.81 -14.68 -38.24
C ALA A 174 4.04 -15.07 -36.77
N GLU A 175 5.24 -15.55 -36.44
CA GLU A 175 5.63 -15.90 -35.07
C GLU A 175 5.63 -14.67 -34.16
N LYS A 176 6.17 -13.54 -34.65
CA LYS A 176 6.14 -12.28 -33.90
C LYS A 176 4.72 -11.83 -33.60
N ARG A 177 3.81 -11.94 -34.58
CA ARG A 177 2.40 -11.60 -34.39
C ARG A 177 1.74 -12.51 -33.38
N GLN A 178 1.97 -13.82 -33.47
CA GLN A 178 1.43 -14.79 -32.52
C GLN A 178 1.92 -14.52 -31.09
N TYR A 179 3.22 -14.31 -30.90
CA TYR A 179 3.79 -13.95 -29.60
C TYR A 179 3.12 -12.70 -29.00
N LEU A 180 2.96 -11.64 -29.80
CA LEU A 180 2.31 -10.42 -29.34
C LEU A 180 0.83 -10.66 -29.00
N THR A 181 0.11 -11.49 -29.76
CA THR A 181 -1.26 -11.88 -29.43
C THR A 181 -1.33 -12.66 -28.11
N ASP A 182 -0.42 -13.59 -27.89
CA ASP A 182 -0.39 -14.39 -26.66
C ASP A 182 0.06 -13.58 -25.45
N LEU A 183 0.92 -12.59 -25.65
CA LEU A 183 1.28 -11.62 -24.62
C LEU A 183 0.08 -10.77 -24.21
N HIS A 184 -0.70 -10.27 -25.17
CA HIS A 184 -1.89 -9.47 -24.85
C HIS A 184 -2.99 -10.29 -24.17
N LYS A 185 -3.05 -11.62 -24.33
CA LYS A 185 -3.98 -12.47 -23.55
C LYS A 185 -3.53 -12.67 -22.10
N ARG A 186 -2.28 -12.34 -21.79
CA ARG A 186 -1.71 -12.35 -20.44
C ARG A 186 -1.61 -10.91 -19.94
N TYR A 187 -1.20 -10.74 -18.68
CA TYR A 187 -0.94 -9.43 -18.09
C TYR A 187 -2.17 -8.51 -18.22
N CYS A 188 -2.02 -7.34 -18.86
CA CYS A 188 -3.09 -6.35 -18.99
C CYS A 188 -4.36 -6.90 -19.64
N GLY A 189 -4.25 -7.80 -20.62
CA GLY A 189 -5.43 -8.29 -21.32
C GLY A 189 -6.10 -9.52 -20.69
N THR A 190 -5.72 -9.91 -19.47
CA THR A 190 -6.62 -10.73 -18.63
C THR A 190 -7.91 -9.97 -18.31
N CYS A 191 -7.85 -8.63 -18.33
CA CYS A 191 -8.96 -7.72 -18.03
C CYS A 191 -9.30 -6.81 -19.22
N HIS A 192 -8.30 -6.31 -19.95
CA HIS A 192 -8.48 -5.47 -21.15
C HIS A 192 -8.85 -6.28 -22.39
N ASP A 193 -9.89 -7.10 -22.32
CA ASP A 193 -10.29 -8.10 -23.32
C ASP A 193 -11.57 -7.73 -24.10
N SER A 194 -12.14 -6.55 -23.84
CA SER A 194 -13.45 -6.08 -24.33
C SER A 194 -14.67 -6.67 -23.59
N SER A 195 -14.47 -7.56 -22.63
CA SER A 195 -15.52 -8.09 -21.77
C SER A 195 -15.56 -7.39 -20.41
N GLN A 196 -14.41 -7.27 -19.75
CA GLN A 196 -14.29 -6.64 -18.43
C GLN A 196 -13.86 -5.17 -18.54
N ALA A 197 -12.88 -4.87 -19.39
CA ALA A 197 -12.44 -3.52 -19.71
C ALA A 197 -12.29 -3.33 -21.22
N PHE A 198 -11.95 -2.12 -21.66
CA PHE A 198 -11.76 -1.86 -23.10
C PHE A 198 -10.70 -2.80 -23.68
N GLY A 199 -10.94 -3.30 -24.89
CA GLY A 199 -10.08 -4.29 -25.54
C GLY A 199 -8.70 -3.75 -25.90
N TYR A 200 -7.66 -4.54 -25.66
CA TYR A 200 -6.26 -4.22 -25.97
C TYR A 200 -6.01 -3.90 -27.45
N LEU A 201 -6.87 -4.35 -28.37
CA LEU A 201 -6.76 -4.06 -29.81
C LEU A 201 -7.42 -2.75 -30.24
N THR A 202 -8.09 -2.03 -29.34
CA THR A 202 -8.97 -0.91 -29.72
C THR A 202 -8.43 0.46 -29.35
N ARG A 203 -7.58 0.56 -28.32
CA ARG A 203 -7.15 1.84 -27.73
C ARG A 203 -5.66 1.86 -27.39
N CYS A 204 -4.81 1.60 -28.39
CA CYS A 204 -3.37 1.40 -28.18
C CYS A 204 -2.68 2.58 -27.45
N THR A 205 -3.07 3.82 -27.73
CA THR A 205 -2.44 5.03 -27.15
C THR A 205 -2.81 5.29 -25.69
N VAL A 206 -3.73 4.53 -25.11
CA VAL A 206 -4.04 4.63 -23.67
C VAL A 206 -2.90 4.05 -22.84
N CYS A 207 -2.24 3.00 -23.34
CA CYS A 207 -1.17 2.32 -22.63
C CYS A 207 0.20 2.58 -23.27
N HIS A 208 0.28 2.66 -24.60
CA HIS A 208 1.53 2.88 -25.31
C HIS A 208 1.81 4.37 -25.48
N ILE A 209 2.74 4.90 -24.67
CA ILE A 209 3.11 6.32 -24.66
C ILE A 209 4.24 6.66 -25.64
N GLY A 210 4.85 5.64 -26.24
CA GLY A 210 6.00 5.79 -27.13
C GLY A 210 7.28 6.25 -26.41
N VAL A 211 8.39 6.29 -27.15
CA VAL A 211 9.72 6.57 -26.56
C VAL A 211 9.82 7.99 -26.00
N LYS A 212 9.20 8.98 -26.65
CA LYS A 212 9.18 10.36 -26.16
C LYS A 212 8.42 10.51 -24.85
N GLY A 213 7.21 9.93 -24.76
CA GLY A 213 6.43 9.95 -23.52
C GLY A 213 7.12 9.24 -22.37
N ALA A 214 7.89 8.17 -22.65
CA ALA A 214 8.69 7.50 -21.63
C ALA A 214 9.85 8.37 -21.10
N VAL A 215 10.49 9.16 -21.96
CA VAL A 215 11.56 10.10 -21.55
C VAL A 215 10.98 11.26 -20.73
N GLU A 216 9.86 11.83 -21.17
CA GLU A 216 9.20 12.94 -20.46
C GLU A 216 8.78 12.54 -19.03
N LEU A 217 8.24 11.33 -18.84
CA LEU A 217 7.88 10.84 -17.50
C LEU A 217 9.10 10.52 -16.64
N ALA A 218 10.18 9.98 -17.22
CA ALA A 218 11.42 9.75 -16.50
C ALA A 218 12.10 11.06 -16.06
N GLU A 219 12.01 12.12 -16.88
CA GLU A 219 12.49 13.45 -16.52
C GLU A 219 11.65 14.07 -15.40
N GLU A 220 10.32 13.91 -15.43
CA GLU A 220 9.42 14.37 -14.36
C GLU A 220 9.79 13.76 -13.00
N GLU A 221 10.04 12.45 -12.95
CA GLU A 221 10.47 11.72 -11.74
C GLU A 221 11.79 12.29 -11.14
N THR A 222 12.77 12.63 -11.99
CA THR A 222 14.04 13.22 -11.53
C THR A 222 13.94 14.65 -11.00
N THR A 223 12.88 15.39 -11.38
CA THR A 223 12.67 16.78 -10.93
C THR A 223 11.94 16.89 -9.60
N ILE A 224 11.24 15.84 -9.16
CA ILE A 224 10.52 15.82 -7.88
C ILE A 224 11.49 15.62 -6.69
N ASP A 225 12.60 14.92 -6.91
CA ASP A 225 13.68 14.73 -5.91
C ASP A 225 14.69 15.90 -5.86
N ALA A 226 14.59 16.88 -6.75
CA ALA A 226 15.40 18.09 -6.65
C ALA A 226 14.81 19.04 -5.59
N PRO A 227 15.57 19.49 -4.58
CA PRO A 227 15.07 20.49 -3.64
C PRO A 227 14.65 21.72 -4.43
N LYS A 228 13.35 22.07 -4.36
CA LYS A 228 12.84 23.33 -4.90
C LYS A 228 13.65 24.46 -4.27
N LYS A 229 14.64 24.98 -5.01
CA LYS A 229 15.28 26.25 -4.65
C LYS A 229 14.19 27.31 -4.77
N SER A 230 13.68 27.75 -3.63
CA SER A 230 12.87 28.97 -3.57
C SER A 230 13.77 30.14 -3.97
N ASN A 231 13.71 30.53 -5.24
CA ASN A 231 14.23 31.82 -5.67
C ASN A 231 13.07 32.81 -5.70
N HIS A 232 13.14 33.74 -4.74
CA HIS A 232 12.53 35.07 -4.62
C HIS A 232 11.12 35.30 -5.17
#